data_AF-A0A950BDY5-F1
#
_entry.id   AF-A0A950BDY5-F1
#
_cell.length_a   1.000
_cell.length_b   1.000
_cell.length_c   1.000
_cell.angle_alpha   90.00
_cell.angle_beta   90.00
_cell.angle_gamma   90.00
#
_symmetry.space_group_name_H-M   'P 1'
#
loop_
_entity.id
_entity.type
_entity.pdbx_description
1 polymer ?
#
loop_
_entity_poly.entity_id
_entity_poly.type
_entity_poly.pdbx_seq_one_letter_code
_entity_poly.pdbx_strand_id
1 'polypeptide(L)'
;MGAIENLSADEQIESFYVGYFDRAADSQGYLYWQTEYLNDISSGMSESQALLSIANLFAPQSETQTNYPQMSQILAFQDHPTYGPGGPPLTIVSAVDAFITAVYENLFNRAPDAKGLAYWSGQILGWDFATNSSQAISPIGDVIIQIENGAQGTDIVTLDNKLEVADYFTQQGASASLGFQPLSKSYLAEASSVVLNTTDASGGAAVPGSVDYGEAAVQAYIAAATSTSNTYTLTIGQDTLPGPNGPPATGHDVFNAPLVPPAGGQLHDQPTLTNFDSLVDTFFQGVASSVLNASFDGSANASGLNIVNIPTWNIQNIDRGYYDHDSGTWHYGTVTLTGDGPSGPSNINGLTTLNYNANSGGDSLIIGDNAEPIQTGNGGNANGFAINVSNALGNGYNGVDVDIWAGDFPTTGSTITVDAEAVGGFQEDNGSYLVPWPILGTYGDPDNYDPNWVGYGEHAFAIAAGASAGPNGPVGFTTWAVKSTAATAIGSLNIIALGGEGSTSATTLSLSDDGSNTMLYATYLSDSLLSDWENLTTINLANTSGFVTLTGAETTAQEGSSSYSYGFGGLLTDTGTGGT
;
A
#
# COMPACT_ATOMS: atom_id res chain seq x y z
N MET A 1 -1.09 19.87 43.15
CA MET A 1 -1.40 18.77 42.22
C MET A 1 -2.23 19.39 41.13
N GLY A 2 -1.65 19.49 39.94
CA GLY A 2 -2.32 19.98 38.75
C GLY A 2 -3.27 18.95 38.16
N ALA A 3 -4.03 19.35 37.14
CA ALA A 3 -5.05 18.51 36.50
C ALA A 3 -4.48 17.19 35.96
N ILE A 4 -3.40 17.25 35.18
CA ILE A 4 -2.84 16.08 34.50
C ILE A 4 -1.83 15.29 35.35
N GLU A 5 -1.33 15.87 36.45
CA GLU A 5 -0.40 15.19 37.37
C GLU A 5 -0.99 13.94 38.06
N ASN A 6 -2.33 13.78 38.04
CA ASN A 6 -3.00 12.59 38.59
C ASN A 6 -3.34 11.55 37.52
N LEU A 7 -3.11 11.85 36.25
CA LEU A 7 -3.34 10.94 35.13
C LEU A 7 -2.18 9.96 35.01
N SER A 8 -2.48 8.81 34.41
CA SER A 8 -1.47 7.84 33.99
C SER A 8 -0.49 8.47 32.98
N ALA A 9 0.70 7.87 32.82
CA ALA A 9 1.67 8.32 31.82
C ALA A 9 1.10 8.26 30.39
N ASP A 10 0.27 7.24 30.14
CA ASP A 10 -0.47 6.99 28.92
C ASP A 10 -1.43 8.15 28.57
N GLU A 11 -2.26 8.55 29.53
CA GLU A 11 -3.16 9.71 29.38
C GLU A 11 -2.40 11.05 29.25
N GLN A 12 -1.24 11.19 29.89
CA GLN A 12 -0.38 12.38 29.72
C GLN A 12 0.27 12.43 28.33
N ILE A 13 0.61 11.29 27.73
CA ILE A 13 1.09 11.24 26.34
C ILE A 13 -0.04 11.64 25.38
N GLU A 14 -1.26 11.15 25.61
CA GLU A 14 -2.44 11.53 24.83
C GLU A 14 -2.71 13.04 24.91
N SER A 15 -2.49 13.66 26.08
CA SER A 15 -2.66 15.11 26.26
C SER A 15 -1.75 15.94 25.37
N PHE A 16 -0.56 15.44 25.03
CA PHE A 16 0.33 16.13 24.10
C PHE A 16 -0.25 16.17 22.67
N TYR A 17 -0.94 15.11 22.23
CA TYR A 17 -1.64 15.11 20.94
C TYR A 17 -2.80 16.10 20.94
N VAL A 18 -3.59 16.14 22.02
CA VAL A 18 -4.68 17.11 22.17
C VAL A 18 -4.10 18.54 22.16
N GLY A 19 -3.10 18.83 22.99
CA GLY A 19 -2.53 20.17 23.13
C GLY A 19 -1.84 20.69 21.87
N TYR A 20 -1.02 19.87 21.19
CA TYR A 20 -0.33 20.28 19.97
C TYR A 20 -1.19 20.19 18.72
N PHE A 21 -2.05 19.17 18.59
CA PHE A 21 -2.65 18.82 17.31
C PHE A 21 -4.17 18.86 17.26
N ASP A 22 -4.86 19.08 18.40
CA ASP A 22 -6.33 19.05 18.50
C ASP A 22 -6.93 17.76 17.92
N ARG A 23 -6.28 16.64 18.21
CA ARG A 23 -6.70 15.31 17.77
C ARG A 23 -6.25 14.24 18.76
N ALA A 24 -6.92 13.10 18.68
CA ALA A 24 -6.43 11.87 19.28
C ALA A 24 -5.12 11.41 18.63
N ALA A 25 -4.31 10.67 19.37
CA ALA A 25 -3.13 10.02 18.87
C ALA A 25 -3.48 8.98 17.80
N ASP A 26 -2.55 8.76 16.87
CA ASP A 26 -2.57 7.54 16.08
C ASP A 26 -1.91 6.41 16.89
N SER A 27 -2.37 5.18 16.69
CA SER A 27 -1.92 4.03 17.47
C SER A 27 -0.42 3.77 17.34
N GLN A 28 0.17 3.98 16.16
CA GLN A 28 1.61 3.81 15.98
C GLN A 28 2.43 4.90 16.70
N GLY A 29 2.05 6.17 16.56
CA GLY A 29 2.70 7.29 17.23
C GLY A 29 2.56 7.20 18.75
N TYR A 30 1.40 6.79 19.25
CA TYR A 30 1.17 6.55 20.67
C TYR A 30 2.13 5.48 21.24
N LEU A 31 2.25 4.33 20.56
CA LEU A 31 3.18 3.27 20.95
C LEU A 31 4.65 3.69 20.91
N TYR A 32 5.01 4.53 19.94
CA TYR A 32 6.36 5.10 19.85
C TYR A 32 6.69 5.91 21.12
N TRP A 33 5.82 6.84 21.51
CA TRP A 33 6.06 7.67 22.70
C TRP A 33 5.99 6.89 24.00
N GLN A 34 5.13 5.87 24.09
CA GLN A 34 5.13 4.95 25.23
C GLN A 34 6.47 4.20 25.34
N THR A 35 7.05 3.82 24.20
CA THR A 35 8.38 3.18 24.17
C THR A 35 9.47 4.15 24.61
N GLU A 36 9.46 5.39 24.13
CA GLU A 36 10.41 6.42 24.57
C GLU A 36 10.28 6.72 26.07
N TYR A 37 9.05 6.79 26.60
CA TYR A 37 8.81 6.94 28.03
C TYR A 37 9.47 5.81 28.83
N LEU A 38 9.24 4.56 28.45
CA LEU A 38 9.84 3.40 29.11
C LEU A 38 11.38 3.42 29.02
N ASN A 39 11.93 3.87 27.89
CA ASN A 39 13.38 4.01 27.71
C ASN A 39 13.97 5.06 28.68
N ASP A 40 13.32 6.22 28.82
CA ASP A 40 13.75 7.28 29.74
C ASP A 40 13.70 6.85 31.21
N ILE A 41 12.61 6.17 31.60
CA ILE A 41 12.49 5.58 32.95
C ILE A 41 13.58 4.54 33.18
N SER A 42 13.85 3.65 32.21
CA SER A 42 14.90 2.64 32.32
C SER A 42 16.30 3.24 32.43
N SER A 43 16.48 4.45 31.90
CA SER A 43 17.70 5.26 31.99
C SER A 43 17.84 6.02 33.31
N GLY A 44 16.86 5.89 34.22
CA GLY A 44 16.87 6.46 35.56
C GLY A 44 16.24 7.86 35.67
N MET A 45 15.53 8.33 34.65
CA MET A 45 14.73 9.56 34.74
C MET A 45 13.51 9.35 35.66
N SER A 46 13.03 10.41 36.32
CA SER A 46 11.70 10.36 36.96
C SER A 46 10.59 10.45 35.91
N GLU A 47 9.38 10.00 36.25
CA GLU A 47 8.20 10.06 35.37
C GLU A 47 7.96 11.48 34.84
N SER A 48 8.02 12.48 35.72
CA SER A 48 7.89 13.89 35.34
C SER A 48 8.99 14.38 34.38
N GLN A 49 10.21 13.85 34.47
CA GLN A 49 11.30 14.22 33.58
C GLN A 49 11.14 13.57 32.21
N ALA A 50 10.75 12.30 32.18
CA ALA A 50 10.48 11.57 30.94
C ALA A 50 9.32 12.21 30.16
N LEU A 51 8.21 12.50 30.83
CA LEU A 51 7.05 13.13 30.19
C LEU A 51 7.35 14.55 29.71
N LEU A 52 8.11 15.33 30.48
CA LEU A 52 8.59 16.63 30.03
C LEU A 52 9.54 16.53 28.82
N SER A 53 10.40 15.50 28.78
CA SER A 53 11.28 15.22 27.63
C SER A 53 10.45 14.99 26.37
N ILE A 54 9.46 14.10 26.45
CA ILE A 54 8.54 13.77 25.35
C ILE A 54 7.74 15.00 24.89
N ALA A 55 7.12 15.75 25.81
CA ALA A 55 6.33 16.93 25.49
C ALA A 55 7.14 17.99 24.70
N ASN A 56 8.44 18.10 24.97
CA ASN A 56 9.34 19.01 24.25
C ASN A 56 9.72 18.48 22.86
N LEU A 57 9.73 17.16 22.66
CA LEU A 57 10.01 16.54 21.36
C LEU A 57 8.87 16.66 20.35
N PHE A 58 7.66 17.04 20.79
CA PHE A 58 6.53 17.34 19.89
C PHE A 58 6.74 18.65 19.12
N ALA A 59 7.29 19.69 19.74
CA ALA A 59 7.51 20.99 19.09
C ALA A 59 8.31 20.94 17.76
N PRO A 60 9.44 20.20 17.66
CA PRO A 60 10.20 20.11 16.42
C PRO A 60 9.64 19.14 15.37
N GLN A 61 8.55 18.40 15.65
CA GLN A 61 7.99 17.44 14.69
C GLN A 61 7.53 18.12 13.39
N SER A 62 7.62 17.38 12.28
CA SER A 62 7.17 17.85 10.96
C SER A 62 5.67 18.19 10.95
N GLU A 63 4.86 17.42 11.66
CA GLU A 63 3.42 17.68 11.83
C GLU A 63 3.18 19.02 12.56
N THR A 64 3.90 19.28 13.66
CA THR A 64 3.81 20.55 14.40
C THR A 64 4.19 21.73 13.54
N GLN A 65 5.25 21.64 12.76
CA GLN A 65 5.67 22.72 11.85
C GLN A 65 4.69 22.92 10.69
N THR A 66 3.94 21.89 10.32
CA THR A 66 2.86 21.99 9.32
C THR A 66 1.64 22.71 9.89
N ASN A 67 1.24 22.37 11.12
CA ASN A 67 0.09 23.00 11.80
C ASN A 67 0.41 24.43 12.26
N TYR A 68 1.66 24.67 12.66
CA TYR A 68 2.17 25.97 13.10
C TYR A 68 3.41 26.36 12.28
N PRO A 69 3.24 26.96 11.09
CA PRO A 69 4.37 27.36 10.24
C PRO A 69 5.37 28.32 10.92
N GLN A 70 4.96 29.00 12.00
CA GLN A 70 5.81 29.87 12.81
C GLN A 70 6.66 29.12 13.84
N MET A 71 6.41 27.82 14.08
CA MET A 71 7.08 27.04 15.13
C MET A 71 8.60 27.07 15.00
N SER A 72 9.15 26.93 13.79
CA SER A 72 10.59 27.00 13.57
C SER A 72 11.20 28.36 13.98
N GLN A 73 10.43 29.45 13.89
CA GLN A 73 10.87 30.77 14.36
C GLN A 73 10.84 30.87 15.89
N ILE A 74 9.84 30.25 16.54
CA ILE A 74 9.72 30.17 18.00
C ILE A 74 10.89 29.37 18.57
N LEU A 75 11.16 28.18 18.03
CA LEU A 75 12.29 27.34 18.45
C LEU A 75 13.64 28.06 18.27
N ALA A 76 13.87 28.70 17.13
CA ALA A 76 15.10 29.46 16.89
C ALA A 76 15.26 30.64 17.87
N PHE A 77 14.16 31.26 18.30
CA PHE A 77 14.20 32.31 19.33
C PHE A 77 14.53 31.74 20.71
N GLN A 78 14.00 30.57 21.08
CA GLN A 78 14.33 29.92 22.36
C GLN A 78 15.82 29.56 22.47
N ASP A 79 16.43 29.11 21.37
CA ASP A 79 17.87 28.81 21.33
C ASP A 79 18.72 30.08 21.45
N HIS A 80 18.30 31.16 20.79
CA HIS A 80 19.06 32.41 20.68
C HIS A 80 18.17 33.65 20.88
N PRO A 81 17.76 33.93 22.12
CA PRO A 81 16.85 35.04 22.40
C PRO A 81 17.52 36.39 22.12
N THR A 82 16.81 37.27 21.42
CA THR A 82 17.26 38.62 21.11
C THR A 82 16.25 39.64 21.61
N TYR A 83 16.71 40.59 22.44
CA TYR A 83 15.85 41.61 23.03
C TYR A 83 16.24 43.00 22.55
N GLY A 84 15.26 43.79 22.13
CA GLY A 84 15.40 45.21 21.86
C GLY A 84 15.08 46.08 23.09
N PRO A 85 15.12 47.42 22.95
CA PRO A 85 14.81 48.36 24.03
C PRO A 85 13.39 48.25 24.63
N GLY A 86 12.49 47.51 23.98
CA GLY A 86 11.11 47.25 24.42
C GLY A 86 10.78 45.76 24.56
N GLY A 87 11.80 44.88 24.65
CA GLY A 87 11.61 43.44 24.76
C GLY A 87 11.80 42.68 23.44
N PRO A 88 11.21 41.47 23.30
CA PRO A 88 11.30 40.64 22.10
C PRO A 88 10.73 41.34 20.85
N PRO A 89 11.18 40.98 19.64
CA PRO A 89 10.58 41.47 18.40
C PRO A 89 9.06 41.23 18.34
N LEU A 90 8.28 42.22 17.93
CA LEU A 90 6.81 42.07 17.86
C LEU A 90 6.35 40.93 16.94
N THR A 91 7.16 40.56 15.94
CA THR A 91 6.89 39.40 15.08
C THR A 91 6.95 38.09 15.84
N ILE A 92 7.89 37.92 16.77
CA ILE A 92 7.97 36.70 17.58
C ILE A 92 6.90 36.69 18.67
N VAL A 93 6.57 37.85 19.24
CA VAL A 93 5.43 37.98 20.18
C VAL A 93 4.14 37.54 19.50
N SER A 94 3.87 38.03 18.29
CA SER A 94 2.67 37.64 17.53
C SER A 94 2.65 36.15 17.16
N ALA A 95 3.82 35.54 16.88
CA ALA A 95 3.91 34.11 16.59
C ALA A 95 3.61 33.26 17.82
N VAL A 96 4.18 33.62 18.97
CA VAL A 96 3.93 32.94 20.25
C VAL A 96 2.49 33.14 20.72
N ASP A 97 1.94 34.34 20.58
CA ASP A 97 0.54 34.62 20.94
C ASP A 97 -0.42 33.76 20.11
N ALA A 98 -0.16 33.60 18.81
CA ALA A 98 -0.96 32.75 17.92
C ALA A 98 -0.87 31.27 18.33
N PHE A 99 0.33 30.79 18.67
CA PHE A 99 0.54 29.42 19.14
C PHE A 99 -0.17 29.15 20.47
N ILE A 100 0.00 30.02 21.48
CA ILE A 100 -0.69 29.88 22.77
C ILE A 100 -2.21 29.95 22.61
N THR A 101 -2.71 30.81 21.72
CA THR A 101 -4.15 30.88 21.43
C THR A 101 -4.65 29.55 20.87
N ALA A 102 -3.92 28.93 19.93
CA ALA A 102 -4.28 27.62 19.40
C ALA A 102 -4.25 26.53 20.49
N VAL A 103 -3.20 26.47 21.30
CA VAL A 103 -3.14 25.52 22.44
C VAL A 103 -4.35 25.65 23.37
N TYR A 104 -4.78 26.88 23.66
CA TYR A 104 -5.95 27.14 24.50
C TYR A 104 -7.28 26.71 23.84
N GLU A 105 -7.43 26.92 22.53
CA GLU A 105 -8.58 26.40 21.78
C GLU A 105 -8.58 24.86 21.77
N ASN A 106 -7.42 24.25 21.50
CA ASN A 106 -7.26 22.79 21.48
C ASN A 106 -7.58 22.16 22.84
N LEU A 107 -7.12 22.74 23.94
CA LEU A 107 -7.32 22.17 25.28
C LEU A 107 -8.70 22.49 25.88
N PHE A 108 -9.21 23.71 25.67
CA PHE A 108 -10.33 24.26 26.45
C PHE A 108 -11.49 24.82 25.63
N ASN A 109 -11.45 24.78 24.30
CA ASN A 109 -12.44 25.37 23.39
C ASN A 109 -12.68 26.88 23.64
N ARG A 110 -11.62 27.59 24.06
CA ARG A 110 -11.67 29.04 24.25
C ARG A 110 -10.29 29.66 24.16
N ALA A 111 -10.23 30.89 23.70
CA ALA A 111 -9.05 31.72 23.78
C ALA A 111 -8.62 32.01 25.25
N PRO A 112 -7.32 32.26 25.49
CA PRO A 112 -6.82 32.75 26.77
C PRO A 112 -7.29 34.19 27.02
N ASP A 113 -7.44 34.57 28.29
CA ASP A 113 -7.62 35.99 28.62
C ASP A 113 -6.32 36.78 28.38
N ALA A 114 -6.43 38.10 28.25
CA ALA A 114 -5.28 38.95 27.90
C ALA A 114 -4.11 38.88 28.90
N LYS A 115 -4.38 38.61 30.19
CA LYS A 115 -3.31 38.45 31.19
C LYS A 115 -2.69 37.05 31.09
N GLY A 116 -3.51 36.02 30.90
CA GLY A 116 -3.03 34.66 30.65
C GLY A 116 -2.14 34.59 29.41
N LEU A 117 -2.58 35.17 28.28
CA LEU A 117 -1.80 35.23 27.05
C LEU A 117 -0.44 35.93 27.28
N ALA A 118 -0.45 37.12 27.89
CA ALA A 118 0.79 37.84 28.18
C ALA A 118 1.73 37.08 29.13
N TYR A 119 1.17 36.33 30.08
CA TYR A 119 1.94 35.51 31.01
C TYR A 119 2.63 34.34 30.29
N TRP A 120 1.89 33.54 29.53
CA TRP A 120 2.43 32.37 28.81
C TRP A 120 3.38 32.76 27.70
N SER A 121 3.06 33.81 26.93
CA SER A 121 3.99 34.37 25.94
C SER A 121 5.27 34.84 26.60
N GLY A 122 5.18 35.41 27.81
CA GLY A 122 6.34 35.78 28.60
C GLY A 122 7.20 34.59 29.05
N GLN A 123 6.61 33.43 29.37
CA GLN A 123 7.33 32.21 29.73
C GLN A 123 8.11 31.65 28.52
N ILE A 124 7.48 31.58 27.34
CA ILE A 124 8.14 31.09 26.11
C ILE A 124 9.25 32.04 25.66
N LEU A 125 9.04 33.35 25.79
CA LEU A 125 9.97 34.37 25.29
C LEU A 125 11.04 34.81 26.30
N GLY A 126 10.97 34.34 27.56
CA GLY A 126 11.89 34.79 28.61
C GLY A 126 11.75 36.28 28.93
N TRP A 127 10.54 36.83 28.80
CA TRP A 127 10.28 38.26 29.02
C TRP A 127 9.04 38.50 29.89
N ASP A 128 9.16 39.26 30.96
CA ASP A 128 8.03 39.71 31.77
C ASP A 128 7.50 41.03 31.21
N PHE A 129 6.35 40.97 30.54
CA PHE A 129 5.68 42.14 29.97
C PHE A 129 5.12 43.12 31.01
N ALA A 130 4.90 42.68 32.25
CA ALA A 130 4.40 43.55 33.31
C ALA A 130 5.52 44.41 33.92
N THR A 131 6.73 43.85 34.04
CA THR A 131 7.90 44.56 34.61
C THR A 131 8.90 45.05 33.57
N ASN A 132 8.71 44.68 32.30
CA ASN A 132 9.60 44.99 31.18
C ASN A 132 11.05 44.52 31.45
N SER A 133 11.19 43.26 31.87
CA SER A 133 12.47 42.65 32.25
C SER A 133 12.60 41.19 31.79
N SER A 134 13.82 40.69 31.67
CA SER A 134 14.08 39.29 31.28
C SER A 134 13.78 38.31 32.42
N GLN A 135 13.21 37.15 32.07
CA GLN A 135 12.99 36.01 32.96
C GLN A 135 13.54 34.71 32.35
N ALA A 136 13.46 33.60 33.09
CA ALA A 136 13.82 32.30 32.55
C ALA A 136 12.88 31.90 31.41
N ILE A 137 13.43 31.26 30.37
CA ILE A 137 12.64 30.68 29.29
C ILE A 137 12.14 29.31 29.73
N SER A 138 10.84 29.05 29.58
CA SER A 138 10.28 27.71 29.70
C SER A 138 10.20 27.05 28.32
N PRO A 139 10.65 25.79 28.19
CA PRO A 139 10.44 25.00 26.99
C PRO A 139 8.96 24.91 26.61
N ILE A 140 8.65 24.74 25.32
CA ILE A 140 7.27 24.76 24.81
C ILE A 140 6.42 23.64 25.44
N GLY A 141 6.98 22.43 25.58
CA GLY A 141 6.29 21.30 26.20
C GLY A 141 6.01 21.55 27.69
N ASP A 142 6.92 22.20 28.42
CA ASP A 142 6.67 22.61 29.81
C ASP A 142 5.50 23.60 29.88
N VAL A 143 5.46 24.60 28.99
CA VAL A 143 4.37 25.59 28.98
C VAL A 143 3.01 24.94 28.75
N ILE A 144 2.90 23.96 27.84
CA ILE A 144 1.66 23.21 27.62
C ILE A 144 1.27 22.43 28.89
N ILE A 145 2.21 21.67 29.48
CA ILE A 145 1.99 20.92 30.72
C ILE A 145 1.51 21.85 31.86
N GLN A 146 2.07 23.06 31.97
CA GLN A 146 1.67 24.02 33.00
C GLN A 146 0.30 24.65 32.72
N ILE A 147 -0.06 24.85 31.44
CA ILE A 147 -1.39 25.30 31.04
C ILE A 147 -2.44 24.23 31.42
N GLU A 148 -2.18 22.98 31.07
CA GLU A 148 -3.03 21.83 31.41
C GLU A 148 -3.18 21.69 32.92
N ASN A 149 -2.07 21.71 33.67
CA ASN A 149 -2.10 21.61 35.13
C ASN A 149 -2.78 22.80 35.82
N GLY A 150 -2.84 23.96 35.17
CA GLY A 150 -3.53 25.16 35.64
C GLY A 150 -5.04 25.15 35.40
N ALA A 151 -5.57 24.19 34.63
CA ALA A 151 -6.97 24.09 34.26
C ALA A 151 -7.89 23.99 35.50
N GLN A 152 -8.98 24.75 35.48
CA GLN A 152 -9.94 24.86 36.58
C GLN A 152 -11.35 25.07 36.04
N GLY A 153 -12.36 24.79 36.87
CA GLY A 153 -13.76 25.04 36.49
C GLY A 153 -14.19 24.20 35.29
N THR A 154 -14.67 24.84 34.22
CA THR A 154 -15.08 24.17 32.99
C THR A 154 -13.89 23.68 32.15
N ASP A 155 -12.70 24.28 32.33
CA ASP A 155 -11.51 23.91 31.57
C ASP A 155 -11.02 22.51 31.93
N ILE A 156 -10.99 22.17 33.23
CA ILE A 156 -10.58 20.84 33.67
C ILE A 156 -11.57 19.77 33.21
N VAL A 157 -12.88 20.06 33.23
CA VAL A 157 -13.90 19.13 32.73
C VAL A 157 -13.79 18.95 31.21
N THR A 158 -13.54 20.03 30.47
CA THR A 158 -13.34 19.96 29.01
C THR A 158 -12.09 19.15 28.67
N LEU A 159 -10.98 19.39 29.37
CA LEU A 159 -9.73 18.67 29.19
C LEU A 159 -9.93 17.18 29.49
N ASP A 160 -10.47 16.83 30.66
CA ASP A 160 -10.71 15.44 31.05
C ASP A 160 -11.59 14.70 30.01
N ASN A 161 -12.69 15.33 29.58
CA ASN A 161 -13.57 14.75 28.56
C ASN A 161 -12.85 14.57 27.20
N LYS A 162 -12.02 15.55 26.78
CA LYS A 162 -11.25 15.44 25.54
C LYS A 162 -10.24 14.30 25.60
N LEU A 163 -9.56 14.13 26.73
CA LEU A 163 -8.59 13.04 26.93
C LEU A 163 -9.28 11.67 26.92
N GLU A 164 -10.46 11.54 27.54
CA GLU A 164 -11.23 10.30 27.54
C GLU A 164 -11.65 9.90 26.11
N VAL A 165 -12.19 10.84 25.33
CA VAL A 165 -12.58 10.60 23.92
C VAL A 165 -11.35 10.32 23.04
N ALA A 166 -10.23 11.01 23.28
CA ALA A 166 -9.00 10.83 22.54
C ALA A 166 -8.39 9.44 22.76
N ASP A 167 -8.24 9.03 24.03
CA ASP A 167 -7.78 7.69 24.40
C ASP A 167 -8.70 6.61 23.83
N TYR A 168 -10.03 6.79 23.92
CA TYR A 168 -10.99 5.89 23.31
C TYR A 168 -10.75 5.73 21.80
N PHE A 169 -10.57 6.83 21.07
CA PHE A 169 -10.27 6.80 19.64
C PHE A 169 -8.96 6.05 19.34
N THR A 170 -7.87 6.36 20.07
CA THR A 170 -6.56 5.73 19.92
C THR A 170 -6.65 4.20 20.09
N GLN A 171 -7.38 3.74 21.11
CA GLN A 171 -7.57 2.31 21.40
C GLN A 171 -8.48 1.60 20.39
N GLN A 172 -9.57 2.23 19.96
CA GLN A 172 -10.45 1.65 18.94
C GLN A 172 -9.76 1.60 17.57
N GLY A 173 -8.98 2.63 17.22
CA GLY A 173 -8.15 2.66 16.03
C GLY A 173 -7.11 1.54 16.01
N ALA A 174 -6.50 1.23 17.16
CA ALA A 174 -5.57 0.10 17.29
C ALA A 174 -6.30 -1.24 17.09
N SER A 175 -7.46 -1.41 17.75
CA SER A 175 -8.26 -2.62 17.69
C SER A 175 -8.82 -2.90 16.28
N ALA A 176 -9.12 -1.85 15.52
CA ALA A 176 -9.57 -1.92 14.14
C ALA A 176 -8.42 -1.92 13.11
N SER A 177 -7.15 -1.84 13.55
CA SER A 177 -5.96 -1.71 12.68
C SER A 177 -5.97 -0.48 11.76
N LEU A 178 -6.65 0.61 12.14
CA LEU A 178 -6.74 1.85 11.37
C LEU A 178 -5.72 2.91 11.81
N GLY A 179 -5.23 2.83 13.06
CA GLY A 179 -4.30 3.80 13.63
C GLY A 179 -2.81 3.52 13.37
N PHE A 180 -2.48 2.69 12.38
CA PHE A 180 -1.10 2.38 12.00
C PHE A 180 -0.80 2.93 10.60
N GLN A 181 0.44 3.36 10.36
CA GLN A 181 0.81 3.95 9.08
C GLN A 181 0.68 2.94 7.92
N PRO A 182 0.31 3.39 6.70
CA PRO A 182 -0.03 4.78 6.35
C PRO A 182 -1.41 5.21 6.88
N LEU A 183 -1.48 6.35 7.56
CA LEU A 183 -2.76 6.88 8.06
C LEU A 183 -3.58 7.52 6.95
N SER A 184 -4.88 7.20 6.91
CA SER A 184 -5.82 7.82 5.98
C SER A 184 -6.14 9.26 6.38
N LYS A 185 -6.43 10.12 5.39
CA LYS A 185 -6.87 11.51 5.67
C LYS A 185 -8.17 11.55 6.48
N SER A 186 -9.07 10.58 6.26
CA SER A 186 -10.33 10.48 7.03
C SER A 186 -10.08 10.07 8.47
N TYR A 187 -9.10 9.20 8.74
CA TYR A 187 -8.73 8.81 10.09
C TYR A 187 -8.22 10.02 10.88
N LEU A 188 -7.29 10.80 10.30
CA LEU A 188 -6.78 12.02 10.94
C LEU A 188 -7.87 13.09 11.10
N ALA A 189 -8.77 13.23 10.13
CA ALA A 189 -9.90 14.16 10.23
C ALA A 189 -10.88 13.75 11.34
N GLU A 190 -11.17 12.46 11.49
CA GLU A 190 -12.05 11.98 12.55
C GLU A 190 -11.38 12.09 13.93
N ALA A 191 -10.09 11.72 14.04
CA ALA A 191 -9.29 11.88 15.25
C ALA A 191 -9.34 13.30 15.80
N SER A 192 -9.33 14.29 14.89
CA SER A 192 -9.50 15.71 15.24
C SER A 192 -10.95 16.06 15.53
N SER A 193 -11.88 15.64 14.68
CA SER A 193 -13.31 15.95 14.81
C SER A 193 -13.90 15.56 16.17
N VAL A 194 -13.61 14.35 16.66
CA VAL A 194 -14.17 13.87 17.93
C VAL A 194 -13.60 14.62 19.13
N VAL A 195 -12.32 15.00 19.07
CA VAL A 195 -11.67 15.79 20.13
C VAL A 195 -12.16 17.24 20.11
N LEU A 196 -12.16 17.89 18.95
CA LEU A 196 -12.60 19.28 18.77
C LEU A 196 -14.06 19.48 19.21
N ASN A 197 -14.93 18.52 18.90
CA ASN A 197 -16.36 18.63 19.26
C ASN A 197 -16.65 18.31 20.73
N THR A 198 -15.67 17.82 21.49
CA THR A 198 -15.84 17.47 22.90
C THR A 198 -15.71 18.71 23.80
N THR A 199 -16.62 18.85 24.76
CA THR A 199 -16.80 20.05 25.61
C THR A 199 -16.95 19.65 27.09
N ASP A 200 -17.32 20.58 27.98
CA ASP A 200 -17.71 20.30 29.36
C ASP A 200 -19.13 19.72 29.52
N ALA A 201 -19.81 19.41 28.41
CA ALA A 201 -21.15 18.84 28.44
C ALA A 201 -21.17 17.47 29.15
N SER A 202 -22.22 17.23 29.93
CA SER A 202 -22.48 15.95 30.60
C SER A 202 -23.80 15.35 30.10
N GLY A 203 -23.81 14.05 29.88
CA GLY A 203 -24.99 13.32 29.40
C GLY A 203 -24.63 12.20 28.43
N GLY A 204 -25.64 11.44 28.02
CA GLY A 204 -25.46 10.28 27.15
C GLY A 204 -25.21 10.63 25.67
N ALA A 205 -25.09 9.61 24.83
CA ALA A 205 -24.75 9.69 23.40
C ALA A 205 -25.67 10.57 22.51
N ALA A 206 -26.72 11.17 23.06
CA ALA A 206 -27.59 12.13 22.38
C ALA A 206 -27.26 13.60 22.72
N VAL A 207 -26.26 13.86 23.56
CA VAL A 207 -25.86 15.20 24.01
C VAL A 207 -24.57 15.60 23.29
N PRO A 208 -24.61 16.46 22.26
CA PRO A 208 -23.40 16.90 21.57
C PRO A 208 -22.36 17.46 22.54
N GLY A 209 -21.12 17.02 22.36
CA GLY A 209 -19.96 17.44 23.15
C GLY A 209 -19.80 16.76 24.50
N SER A 210 -20.61 15.75 24.84
CA SER A 210 -20.31 14.83 25.95
C SER A 210 -19.40 13.68 25.50
N VAL A 211 -18.75 13.02 26.45
CA VAL A 211 -17.91 11.83 26.20
C VAL A 211 -18.70 10.74 25.47
N ASP A 212 -19.87 10.33 25.98
CA ASP A 212 -20.71 9.32 25.33
C ASP A 212 -21.07 9.66 23.86
N TYR A 213 -21.22 10.95 23.53
CA TYR A 213 -21.46 11.39 22.15
C TYR A 213 -20.20 11.23 21.29
N GLY A 214 -19.04 11.64 21.82
CA GLY A 214 -17.74 11.42 21.20
C GLY A 214 -17.48 9.95 20.94
N GLU A 215 -17.58 9.10 21.97
CA GLU A 215 -17.39 7.65 21.84
C GLU A 215 -18.38 7.00 20.87
N ALA A 216 -19.65 7.44 20.85
CA ALA A 216 -20.63 6.96 19.87
C ALA A 216 -20.26 7.35 18.44
N ALA A 217 -19.69 8.55 18.24
CA ALA A 217 -19.16 8.97 16.94
C ALA A 217 -17.95 8.12 16.53
N VAL A 218 -17.01 7.86 17.45
CA VAL A 218 -15.88 6.93 17.22
C VAL A 218 -16.39 5.54 16.83
N GLN A 219 -17.33 4.98 17.59
CA GLN A 219 -17.92 3.67 17.28
C GLN A 219 -18.61 3.66 15.92
N ALA A 220 -19.32 4.72 15.56
CA ALA A 220 -19.94 4.85 14.24
C ALA A 220 -18.91 4.96 13.11
N TYR A 221 -17.81 5.69 13.33
CA TYR A 221 -16.69 5.77 12.38
C TYR A 221 -16.02 4.40 12.20
N ILE A 222 -15.65 3.74 13.30
CA ILE A 222 -15.03 2.41 13.28
C ILE A 222 -15.99 1.40 12.64
N ALA A 223 -17.27 1.41 13.02
CA ALA A 223 -18.28 0.57 12.38
C ALA A 223 -18.39 0.88 10.90
N ALA A 224 -18.48 2.13 10.45
CA ALA A 224 -18.54 2.47 9.03
C ALA A 224 -17.27 2.05 8.27
N ALA A 225 -16.10 2.23 8.89
CA ALA A 225 -14.82 1.77 8.37
C ALA A 225 -14.66 0.23 8.39
N THR A 226 -15.55 -0.50 9.06
CA THR A 226 -15.50 -1.96 9.21
C THR A 226 -16.80 -2.68 8.80
N SER A 227 -17.83 -1.96 8.32
CA SER A 227 -19.18 -2.50 8.08
C SER A 227 -19.67 -2.35 6.64
N THR A 228 -20.02 -3.52 6.09
CA THR A 228 -20.76 -3.87 4.87
C THR A 228 -20.20 -3.41 3.52
N SER A 229 -19.50 -4.35 2.88
CA SER A 229 -19.36 -4.44 1.43
C SER A 229 -20.72 -4.35 0.71
N ASN A 230 -20.92 -3.36 -0.16
CA ASN A 230 -21.97 -3.46 -1.15
C ASN A 230 -21.52 -4.41 -2.26
N THR A 231 -22.38 -5.34 -2.66
CA THR A 231 -22.12 -6.14 -3.86
C THR A 231 -22.85 -5.53 -5.05
N TYR A 232 -22.09 -4.99 -5.99
CA TYR A 232 -22.57 -4.60 -7.31
C TYR A 232 -22.38 -5.77 -8.27
N THR A 233 -23.32 -5.96 -9.20
CA THR A 233 -23.20 -6.97 -10.26
C THR A 233 -23.30 -6.27 -11.59
N LEU A 234 -22.25 -6.39 -12.40
CA LEU A 234 -22.17 -5.85 -13.74
C LEU A 234 -23.12 -6.61 -14.67
N THR A 235 -23.54 -5.93 -15.73
CA THR A 235 -24.44 -6.45 -16.75
C THR A 235 -23.75 -6.47 -18.10
N ILE A 236 -24.39 -7.04 -19.12
CA ILE A 236 -23.82 -6.97 -20.48
C ILE A 236 -23.94 -5.52 -20.98
N GLY A 237 -22.81 -4.93 -21.33
CA GLY A 237 -22.71 -3.55 -21.81
C GLY A 237 -22.12 -2.62 -20.76
N GLN A 238 -22.16 -1.31 -21.04
CA GLN A 238 -21.51 -0.32 -20.19
C GLN A 238 -22.21 -0.15 -18.83
N ASP A 239 -21.44 -0.32 -17.76
CA ASP A 239 -21.84 -0.08 -16.39
C ASP A 239 -21.21 1.20 -15.80
N THR A 240 -21.93 1.83 -14.88
CA THR A 240 -21.39 2.90 -14.02
C THR A 240 -21.82 2.57 -12.60
N LEU A 241 -20.85 2.20 -11.76
CA LEU A 241 -21.07 1.64 -10.43
C LEU A 241 -20.16 2.37 -9.41
N PRO A 242 -20.74 2.88 -8.31
CA PRO A 242 -22.18 3.02 -8.06
C PRO A 242 -22.81 3.97 -9.09
N GLY A 243 -24.02 3.64 -9.55
CA GLY A 243 -24.71 4.48 -10.53
C GLY A 243 -24.98 5.89 -10.00
N PRO A 244 -25.33 6.87 -10.85
CA PRO A 244 -25.50 8.27 -10.46
C PRO A 244 -26.58 8.50 -9.37
N ASN A 245 -27.41 7.50 -9.08
CA ASN A 245 -28.42 7.50 -8.02
C ASN A 245 -28.29 6.32 -7.03
N GLY A 246 -27.20 5.54 -7.09
CA GLY A 246 -26.93 4.46 -6.16
C GLY A 246 -26.46 5.00 -4.79
N PRO A 247 -26.53 4.20 -3.71
CA PRO A 247 -25.83 4.56 -2.49
C PRO A 247 -24.33 4.78 -2.80
N PRO A 248 -23.66 5.74 -2.15
CA PRO A 248 -22.22 5.94 -2.33
C PRO A 248 -21.47 4.64 -2.04
N ALA A 249 -20.40 4.40 -2.79
CA ALA A 249 -19.52 3.27 -2.52
C ALA A 249 -18.92 3.40 -1.10
N THR A 250 -18.87 2.28 -0.39
CA THR A 250 -18.33 2.14 0.96
C THR A 250 -17.03 1.34 0.89
N GLY A 251 -16.05 1.58 1.76
CA GLY A 251 -14.64 1.16 1.61
C GLY A 251 -14.26 -0.31 1.42
N HIS A 252 -15.24 -1.21 1.28
CA HIS A 252 -15.05 -2.66 1.14
C HIS A 252 -16.00 -3.25 0.08
N ASP A 253 -16.39 -2.50 -0.95
CA ASP A 253 -17.36 -2.94 -1.95
C ASP A 253 -16.86 -4.09 -2.83
N VAL A 254 -17.77 -4.97 -3.25
CA VAL A 254 -17.52 -6.07 -4.16
C VAL A 254 -18.20 -5.79 -5.50
N PHE A 255 -17.41 -5.74 -6.57
CA PHE A 255 -17.89 -5.61 -7.94
C PHE A 255 -17.79 -6.98 -8.60
N ASN A 256 -18.93 -7.59 -8.88
CA ASN A 256 -19.00 -8.88 -9.56
C ASN A 256 -19.31 -8.69 -11.03
N ALA A 257 -18.39 -9.11 -11.88
CA ALA A 257 -18.52 -9.18 -13.33
C ALA A 257 -18.59 -10.65 -13.78
N PRO A 258 -19.74 -11.34 -13.56
CA PRO A 258 -19.89 -12.74 -13.94
C PRO A 258 -19.97 -12.91 -15.46
N LEU A 259 -19.74 -14.13 -15.91
CA LEU A 259 -20.20 -14.58 -17.23
C LEU A 259 -21.73 -14.66 -17.25
N VAL A 260 -22.35 -14.11 -18.29
CA VAL A 260 -23.80 -14.18 -18.50
C VAL A 260 -24.11 -15.10 -19.68
N PRO A 261 -25.06 -16.05 -19.52
CA PRO A 261 -25.42 -16.96 -20.60
C PRO A 261 -25.87 -16.25 -21.88
N PRO A 262 -25.54 -16.79 -23.06
CA PRO A 262 -25.86 -16.16 -24.33
C PRO A 262 -27.37 -15.99 -24.52
N ALA A 263 -27.80 -14.79 -24.94
CA ALA A 263 -29.16 -14.54 -25.39
C ALA A 263 -29.25 -14.76 -26.92
N GLY A 264 -30.29 -15.46 -27.39
CA GLY A 264 -30.64 -15.47 -28.81
C GLY A 264 -29.65 -16.17 -29.76
N GLY A 265 -29.18 -17.37 -29.42
CA GLY A 265 -28.45 -18.25 -30.37
C GLY A 265 -26.95 -18.01 -30.49
N GLN A 266 -26.34 -17.23 -29.59
CA GLN A 266 -24.89 -17.21 -29.39
C GLN A 266 -24.40 -18.51 -28.70
N LEU A 267 -23.14 -18.87 -28.92
CA LEU A 267 -22.57 -20.18 -28.56
C LEU A 267 -21.77 -20.19 -27.25
N HIS A 268 -21.44 -19.02 -26.69
CA HIS A 268 -20.54 -18.85 -25.54
C HIS A 268 -21.07 -17.78 -24.59
N ASP A 269 -20.72 -17.93 -23.31
CA ASP A 269 -21.08 -16.97 -22.27
C ASP A 269 -20.39 -15.63 -22.53
N GLN A 270 -21.04 -14.54 -22.13
CA GLN A 270 -20.54 -13.18 -22.38
C GLN A 270 -19.96 -12.58 -21.11
N PRO A 271 -18.76 -11.97 -21.15
CA PRO A 271 -18.25 -11.21 -20.01
C PRO A 271 -19.12 -9.97 -19.76
N THR A 272 -19.18 -9.55 -18.51
CA THR A 272 -19.88 -8.33 -18.09
C THR A 272 -18.94 -7.20 -17.72
N LEU A 273 -17.65 -7.46 -17.52
CA LEU A 273 -16.64 -6.41 -17.56
C LEU A 273 -16.34 -6.11 -19.03
N THR A 274 -16.84 -5.00 -19.53
CA THR A 274 -16.80 -4.62 -20.94
C THR A 274 -16.30 -3.18 -21.14
N ASN A 275 -16.23 -2.74 -22.39
CA ASN A 275 -15.72 -1.43 -22.72
C ASN A 275 -16.48 -0.30 -21.99
N PHE A 276 -15.73 0.66 -21.47
CA PHE A 276 -16.22 1.88 -20.80
C PHE A 276 -16.91 1.67 -19.45
N ASP A 277 -16.77 0.50 -18.84
CA ASP A 277 -17.23 0.30 -17.47
C ASP A 277 -16.50 1.24 -16.50
N SER A 278 -17.28 1.85 -15.62
CA SER A 278 -16.80 2.79 -14.62
C SER A 278 -17.12 2.26 -13.22
N LEU A 279 -16.14 1.70 -12.53
CA LEU A 279 -16.23 1.12 -11.20
C LEU A 279 -15.42 1.99 -10.24
N VAL A 280 -16.08 2.83 -9.45
CA VAL A 280 -15.40 3.80 -8.58
C VAL A 280 -15.78 3.54 -7.14
N ASP A 281 -14.81 3.13 -6.33
CA ASP A 281 -14.95 3.21 -4.88
C ASP A 281 -14.56 4.62 -4.42
N THR A 282 -15.53 5.37 -3.91
CA THR A 282 -15.33 6.75 -3.45
C THR A 282 -14.68 6.84 -2.06
N PHE A 283 -14.53 5.71 -1.36
CA PHE A 283 -13.98 5.67 -0.01
C PHE A 283 -12.54 5.14 -0.02
N PHE A 284 -11.60 6.02 -0.36
CA PHE A 284 -10.18 5.67 -0.36
C PHE A 284 -9.55 5.87 1.02
N GLN A 285 -9.41 4.80 1.79
CA GLN A 285 -8.73 4.79 3.10
C GLN A 285 -7.30 4.22 3.08
N GLY A 286 -6.69 4.00 1.91
CA GLY A 286 -5.34 3.41 1.83
C GLY A 286 -5.25 1.92 2.23
N VAL A 287 -6.39 1.33 2.61
CA VAL A 287 -6.59 -0.09 2.93
C VAL A 287 -7.96 -0.57 2.39
N ALA A 288 -8.40 -0.02 1.25
CA ALA A 288 -9.66 -0.47 0.65
C ALA A 288 -9.59 -2.01 0.51
N SER A 289 -10.58 -2.74 1.03
CA SER A 289 -10.67 -4.19 0.77
C SER A 289 -11.63 -4.48 -0.37
N SER A 290 -11.88 -3.46 -1.21
CA SER A 290 -12.80 -3.56 -2.32
C SER A 290 -12.26 -4.52 -3.37
N VAL A 291 -13.14 -5.36 -3.87
CA VAL A 291 -12.79 -6.50 -4.71
C VAL A 291 -13.52 -6.39 -6.04
N LEU A 292 -12.78 -6.52 -7.15
CA LEU A 292 -13.36 -6.83 -8.45
C LEU A 292 -13.25 -8.33 -8.69
N ASN A 293 -14.37 -9.03 -8.81
CA ASN A 293 -14.41 -10.41 -9.29
C ASN A 293 -14.86 -10.40 -10.74
N ALA A 294 -14.00 -10.81 -11.69
CA ALA A 294 -14.38 -10.90 -13.10
C ALA A 294 -14.11 -12.28 -13.67
N SER A 295 -15.01 -12.73 -14.56
CA SER A 295 -14.89 -14.00 -15.24
C SER A 295 -14.96 -13.81 -16.76
N PHE A 296 -14.07 -14.50 -17.45
CA PHE A 296 -13.95 -14.52 -18.90
C PHE A 296 -14.01 -15.97 -19.42
N ASP A 297 -14.43 -16.10 -20.68
CA ASP A 297 -14.47 -17.35 -21.44
C ASP A 297 -13.71 -17.11 -22.74
N GLY A 298 -12.38 -17.25 -22.67
CA GLY A 298 -11.47 -17.11 -23.80
C GLY A 298 -11.00 -15.68 -24.01
N SER A 299 -10.91 -15.25 -25.27
CA SER A 299 -10.45 -13.90 -25.59
C SER A 299 -11.50 -12.84 -25.27
N ALA A 300 -11.07 -11.78 -24.58
CA ALA A 300 -11.91 -10.63 -24.28
C ALA A 300 -11.09 -9.33 -24.34
N ASN A 301 -11.75 -8.24 -24.69
CA ASN A 301 -11.15 -6.91 -24.63
C ASN A 301 -12.13 -5.97 -23.94
N ALA A 302 -11.69 -5.34 -22.86
CA ALA A 302 -12.37 -4.28 -22.15
C ALA A 302 -11.45 -3.04 -22.10
N SER A 303 -11.73 -2.09 -22.97
CA SER A 303 -10.99 -0.83 -23.14
C SER A 303 -11.81 0.35 -22.61
N GLY A 304 -11.16 1.44 -22.26
CA GLY A 304 -11.87 2.61 -21.74
C GLY A 304 -12.31 2.47 -20.29
N LEU A 305 -11.76 1.52 -19.54
CA LEU A 305 -12.14 1.23 -18.16
C LEU A 305 -11.82 2.41 -17.23
N ASN A 306 -12.74 2.73 -16.34
CA ASN A 306 -12.53 3.66 -15.23
C ASN A 306 -12.69 2.90 -13.91
N ILE A 307 -11.64 2.21 -13.48
CA ILE A 307 -11.65 1.39 -12.27
C ILE A 307 -10.78 2.07 -11.22
N VAL A 308 -11.40 2.57 -10.16
CA VAL A 308 -10.73 3.45 -9.20
C VAL A 308 -10.95 2.96 -7.77
N ASN A 309 -9.86 2.87 -7.00
CA ASN A 309 -9.81 2.47 -5.59
C ASN A 309 -10.31 1.05 -5.30
N ILE A 310 -10.12 0.13 -6.24
CA ILE A 310 -10.43 -1.30 -6.07
C ILE A 310 -9.12 -2.09 -6.09
N PRO A 311 -8.49 -2.36 -4.93
CA PRO A 311 -7.13 -2.87 -4.88
C PRO A 311 -6.97 -4.36 -5.11
N THR A 312 -8.02 -5.16 -4.91
CA THR A 312 -7.96 -6.61 -5.13
C THR A 312 -8.79 -7.01 -6.33
N TRP A 313 -8.17 -7.61 -7.33
CA TRP A 313 -8.86 -8.13 -8.51
C TRP A 313 -8.74 -9.65 -8.53
N ASN A 314 -9.88 -10.33 -8.59
CA ASN A 314 -9.99 -11.77 -8.76
C ASN A 314 -10.48 -12.04 -10.18
N ILE A 315 -9.57 -12.42 -11.07
CA ILE A 315 -9.84 -12.66 -12.47
C ILE A 315 -9.78 -14.16 -12.73
N GLN A 316 -10.81 -14.69 -13.38
CA GLN A 316 -10.85 -16.08 -13.82
C GLN A 316 -11.04 -16.14 -15.33
N ASN A 317 -10.23 -16.93 -16.02
CA ASN A 317 -10.47 -17.30 -17.42
C ASN A 317 -10.74 -18.80 -17.49
N ILE A 318 -11.81 -19.19 -18.19
CA ILE A 318 -12.37 -20.55 -18.15
C ILE A 318 -12.17 -21.29 -19.51
N ASP A 319 -11.44 -20.70 -20.46
CA ASP A 319 -11.20 -21.33 -21.75
C ASP A 319 -10.22 -22.51 -21.63
N ARG A 320 -10.62 -23.64 -22.21
CA ARG A 320 -9.80 -24.86 -22.27
C ARG A 320 -8.89 -24.91 -23.49
N GLY A 321 -8.86 -23.82 -24.25
CA GLY A 321 -8.23 -23.73 -25.54
C GLY A 321 -9.01 -24.48 -26.62
N TYR A 322 -8.88 -24.01 -27.85
CA TYR A 322 -9.40 -24.69 -29.03
C TYR A 322 -8.25 -25.31 -29.82
N TYR A 323 -8.29 -26.62 -30.02
CA TYR A 323 -7.37 -27.29 -30.94
C TYR A 323 -7.84 -27.12 -32.39
N ASP A 324 -7.12 -26.30 -33.14
CA ASP A 324 -7.33 -26.16 -34.57
C ASP A 324 -6.65 -27.32 -35.30
N HIS A 325 -7.46 -28.20 -35.89
CA HIS A 325 -6.99 -29.37 -36.62
C HIS A 325 -6.37 -29.02 -37.99
N ASP A 326 -6.64 -27.82 -38.51
CA ASP A 326 -6.11 -27.36 -39.80
C ASP A 326 -4.70 -26.77 -39.62
N SER A 327 -4.45 -26.04 -38.52
CA SER A 327 -3.11 -25.54 -38.17
C SER A 327 -2.30 -26.51 -37.30
N GLY A 328 -2.96 -27.46 -36.65
CA GLY A 328 -2.35 -28.41 -35.70
C GLY A 328 -1.92 -27.76 -34.38
N THR A 329 -2.49 -26.60 -34.05
CA THR A 329 -2.07 -25.73 -32.94
C THR A 329 -3.21 -25.49 -31.97
N TRP A 330 -2.87 -25.38 -30.68
CA TRP A 330 -3.81 -24.93 -29.66
C TRP A 330 -3.89 -23.41 -29.71
N HIS A 331 -5.12 -22.89 -29.79
CA HIS A 331 -5.41 -21.48 -29.61
C HIS A 331 -5.91 -21.26 -28.19
N TYR A 332 -5.32 -20.29 -27.52
CA TYR A 332 -5.72 -19.85 -26.19
C TYR A 332 -6.19 -18.39 -26.26
N GLY A 333 -7.06 -18.03 -25.31
CA GLY A 333 -7.61 -16.69 -25.19
C GLY A 333 -6.61 -15.67 -24.68
N THR A 334 -6.83 -14.40 -25.01
CA THR A 334 -6.17 -13.27 -24.35
C THR A 334 -7.23 -12.32 -23.83
N VAL A 335 -7.18 -12.02 -22.53
CA VAL A 335 -8.00 -10.99 -21.90
C VAL A 335 -7.16 -9.73 -21.79
N THR A 336 -7.63 -8.65 -22.39
CA THR A 336 -6.97 -7.34 -22.36
C THR A 336 -7.87 -6.32 -21.65
N LEU A 337 -7.39 -5.73 -20.57
CA LEU A 337 -8.09 -4.74 -19.75
C LEU A 337 -7.30 -3.42 -19.77
N THR A 338 -7.80 -2.39 -20.45
CA THR A 338 -7.10 -1.10 -20.56
C THR A 338 -7.96 0.10 -20.22
N GLY A 339 -7.27 1.19 -19.90
CA GLY A 339 -7.88 2.50 -19.68
C GLY A 339 -8.41 3.16 -20.95
N ASP A 340 -8.04 2.79 -22.19
CA ASP A 340 -8.14 3.74 -23.33
C ASP A 340 -9.56 4.12 -23.78
N GLY A 341 -10.07 5.25 -23.28
CA GLY A 341 -11.44 5.73 -23.50
C GLY A 341 -11.55 6.97 -24.41
N PRO A 342 -12.47 7.04 -25.40
CA PRO A 342 -12.56 8.15 -26.34
C PRO A 342 -13.17 9.47 -25.78
N SER A 343 -13.48 9.57 -24.48
CA SER A 343 -14.28 10.70 -23.94
C SER A 343 -14.04 11.17 -22.49
N GLY A 344 -12.93 10.80 -21.83
CA GLY A 344 -12.57 11.26 -20.48
C GLY A 344 -11.30 10.59 -19.95
N PRO A 345 -10.79 10.90 -18.74
CA PRO A 345 -9.66 10.17 -18.16
C PRO A 345 -10.18 8.82 -17.67
N SER A 346 -10.31 7.88 -18.60
CA SER A 346 -10.43 6.48 -18.24
C SER A 346 -9.07 6.07 -17.64
N ASN A 347 -9.11 5.44 -16.46
CA ASN A 347 -7.95 5.22 -15.61
C ASN A 347 -8.18 3.95 -14.79
N ILE A 348 -7.16 3.10 -14.71
CA ILE A 348 -7.08 2.01 -13.76
C ILE A 348 -6.21 2.51 -12.60
N ASN A 349 -6.84 2.84 -11.48
CA ASN A 349 -6.18 3.39 -10.30
C ASN A 349 -6.54 2.62 -9.03
N GLY A 350 -5.55 2.18 -8.26
CA GLY A 350 -5.74 1.56 -6.96
C GLY A 350 -5.44 0.07 -6.90
N LEU A 351 -5.21 -0.62 -8.03
CA LEU A 351 -4.89 -2.05 -8.06
C LEU A 351 -3.53 -2.30 -7.37
N THR A 352 -3.52 -3.21 -6.39
CA THR A 352 -2.30 -3.63 -5.67
C THR A 352 -2.16 -5.13 -5.51
N THR A 353 -3.25 -5.89 -5.67
CA THR A 353 -3.27 -7.36 -5.61
C THR A 353 -4.10 -7.93 -6.76
N LEU A 354 -3.45 -8.69 -7.62
CA LEU A 354 -4.09 -9.42 -8.72
C LEU A 354 -4.08 -10.92 -8.41
N ASN A 355 -5.26 -11.54 -8.35
CA ASN A 355 -5.45 -12.97 -8.28
C ASN A 355 -5.98 -13.45 -9.64
N TYR A 356 -5.14 -14.13 -10.42
CA TYR A 356 -5.51 -14.72 -11.69
C TYR A 356 -5.59 -16.24 -11.60
N ASN A 357 -6.72 -16.80 -12.02
CA ASN A 357 -6.89 -18.24 -12.18
C ASN A 357 -7.22 -18.55 -13.63
N ALA A 358 -6.31 -19.22 -14.33
CA ALA A 358 -6.48 -19.60 -15.73
C ALA A 358 -7.28 -20.91 -15.92
N ASN A 359 -7.75 -21.54 -14.83
CA ASN A 359 -8.55 -22.77 -14.82
C ASN A 359 -8.02 -23.90 -15.71
N SER A 360 -6.70 -24.12 -15.65
CA SER A 360 -5.92 -25.09 -16.44
C SER A 360 -5.78 -24.76 -17.92
N GLY A 361 -6.12 -23.54 -18.35
CA GLY A 361 -5.94 -23.03 -19.70
C GLY A 361 -4.55 -22.42 -19.94
N GLY A 362 -4.26 -22.14 -21.21
CA GLY A 362 -3.08 -21.43 -21.68
C GLY A 362 -3.34 -19.94 -21.95
N ASP A 363 -4.34 -19.35 -21.30
CA ASP A 363 -4.81 -18.00 -21.59
C ASP A 363 -3.93 -16.91 -20.96
N SER A 364 -3.80 -15.79 -21.67
CA SER A 364 -3.09 -14.62 -21.19
C SER A 364 -4.03 -13.57 -20.58
N LEU A 365 -3.51 -12.80 -19.63
CA LEU A 365 -4.16 -11.62 -19.07
C LEU A 365 -3.20 -10.42 -19.18
N ILE A 366 -3.66 -9.34 -19.82
CA ILE A 366 -2.93 -8.09 -19.99
C ILE A 366 -3.73 -6.98 -19.32
N ILE A 367 -3.12 -6.21 -18.43
CA ILE A 367 -3.74 -5.09 -17.72
C ILE A 367 -2.89 -3.82 -17.89
N GLY A 368 -3.50 -2.77 -18.44
CA GLY A 368 -2.81 -1.52 -18.80
C GLY A 368 -2.11 -1.63 -20.16
N ASP A 369 -1.48 -0.52 -20.56
CA ASP A 369 -0.50 -0.47 -21.66
C ASP A 369 0.51 0.69 -21.45
N ASN A 370 1.52 0.81 -22.32
CA ASN A 370 2.52 1.89 -22.25
C ASN A 370 1.94 3.30 -22.40
N ALA A 371 0.77 3.45 -23.03
CA ALA A 371 0.12 4.74 -23.23
C ALA A 371 -0.71 5.13 -21.99
N GLU A 372 -1.32 4.16 -21.34
CA GLU A 372 -2.20 4.29 -20.18
C GLU A 372 -1.91 3.20 -19.13
N PRO A 373 -0.76 3.29 -18.44
CA PRO A 373 -0.38 2.31 -17.44
C PRO A 373 -1.24 2.46 -16.18
N ILE A 374 -1.40 1.37 -15.42
CA ILE A 374 -2.14 1.40 -14.17
C ILE A 374 -1.42 2.27 -13.14
N GLN A 375 -2.20 2.92 -12.29
CA GLN A 375 -1.70 3.56 -11.08
C GLN A 375 -2.08 2.68 -9.90
N THR A 376 -1.15 2.34 -9.02
CA THR A 376 -1.40 1.52 -7.83
C THR A 376 -2.25 2.25 -6.78
N GLY A 377 -2.40 3.57 -6.90
CA GLY A 377 -3.19 4.41 -5.99
C GLY A 377 -2.60 4.54 -4.57
N ASN A 378 -1.58 3.76 -4.22
CA ASN A 378 -0.92 3.68 -2.91
C ASN A 378 0.01 4.88 -2.63
N GLY A 379 -0.48 6.11 -2.79
CA GLY A 379 0.34 7.32 -2.70
C GLY A 379 1.44 7.41 -3.76
N GLY A 380 1.31 6.64 -4.84
CA GLY A 380 2.35 6.46 -5.85
C GLY A 380 3.48 5.53 -5.39
N ASN A 381 3.13 4.38 -4.81
CA ASN A 381 4.11 3.41 -4.32
C ASN A 381 3.71 1.96 -4.66
N ALA A 382 4.38 1.38 -5.65
CA ALA A 382 4.20 0.01 -6.09
C ALA A 382 4.80 -1.03 -5.11
N ASN A 383 5.55 -0.62 -4.08
CA ASN A 383 6.13 -1.57 -3.12
C ASN A 383 5.04 -2.38 -2.40
N GLY A 384 5.16 -3.70 -2.47
CA GLY A 384 4.18 -4.64 -1.91
C GLY A 384 3.11 -5.09 -2.90
N PHE A 385 3.22 -4.73 -4.19
CA PHE A 385 2.34 -5.26 -5.23
C PHE A 385 2.39 -6.80 -5.26
N ALA A 386 1.24 -7.45 -5.46
CA ALA A 386 1.13 -8.89 -5.46
C ALA A 386 0.44 -9.41 -6.73
N ILE A 387 1.03 -10.44 -7.35
CA ILE A 387 0.42 -11.21 -8.43
C ILE A 387 0.36 -12.67 -8.01
N ASN A 388 -0.85 -13.18 -7.87
CA ASN A 388 -1.11 -14.55 -7.49
C ASN A 388 -1.70 -15.26 -8.72
N VAL A 389 -0.97 -16.21 -9.28
CA VAL A 389 -1.39 -16.98 -10.46
C VAL A 389 -1.64 -18.42 -10.05
N SER A 390 -2.76 -18.97 -10.49
CA SER A 390 -3.15 -20.35 -10.20
C SER A 390 -3.67 -21.09 -11.42
N ASN A 391 -3.39 -22.40 -11.47
CA ASN A 391 -3.87 -23.32 -12.51
C ASN A 391 -3.60 -22.80 -13.92
N ALA A 392 -2.37 -22.35 -14.20
CA ALA A 392 -2.03 -21.74 -15.48
C ALA A 392 -1.05 -22.65 -16.23
N LEU A 393 -1.47 -23.21 -17.36
CA LEU A 393 -0.58 -24.02 -18.20
C LEU A 393 0.25 -23.10 -19.09
N GLY A 394 1.54 -23.35 -19.15
CA GLY A 394 2.43 -22.60 -20.02
C GLY A 394 2.44 -23.13 -21.45
N ASN A 395 2.51 -22.22 -22.41
CA ASN A 395 2.77 -22.50 -23.82
C ASN A 395 3.98 -21.72 -24.37
N GLY A 396 4.73 -21.07 -23.47
CA GLY A 396 5.92 -20.27 -23.79
C GLY A 396 5.64 -18.87 -24.33
N TYR A 397 4.39 -18.55 -24.66
CA TYR A 397 3.96 -17.24 -25.18
C TYR A 397 2.86 -16.59 -24.34
N ASN A 398 2.36 -17.27 -23.32
CA ASN A 398 1.27 -16.82 -22.50
C ASN A 398 1.71 -16.39 -21.11
N GLY A 399 0.91 -15.54 -20.50
CA GLY A 399 1.25 -14.98 -19.19
C GLY A 399 0.25 -13.98 -18.65
N VAL A 400 0.54 -13.54 -17.43
CA VAL A 400 0.00 -12.31 -16.85
C VAL A 400 1.00 -11.20 -17.11
N ASP A 401 0.47 -10.07 -17.55
CA ASP A 401 1.19 -8.84 -17.82
C ASP A 401 0.44 -7.65 -17.19
N VAL A 402 1.16 -6.82 -16.44
CA VAL A 402 0.63 -5.66 -15.74
C VAL A 402 1.56 -4.46 -15.92
N ASP A 403 1.11 -3.51 -16.72
CA ASP A 403 1.78 -2.24 -16.97
C ASP A 403 1.53 -1.23 -15.86
N ILE A 404 2.55 -0.92 -15.06
CA ILE A 404 2.47 0.00 -13.91
C ILE A 404 3.10 1.34 -14.23
N TRP A 405 2.48 2.43 -13.78
CA TRP A 405 3.00 3.77 -14.01
C TRP A 405 4.37 3.97 -13.34
N ALA A 406 5.35 4.44 -14.12
CA ALA A 406 6.73 4.66 -13.63
C ALA A 406 6.82 5.62 -12.42
N GLY A 407 5.83 6.49 -12.24
CA GLY A 407 5.75 7.40 -11.10
C GLY A 407 5.48 6.70 -9.77
N ASP A 408 4.98 5.46 -9.80
CA ASP A 408 4.68 4.68 -8.61
C ASP A 408 5.89 3.91 -8.06
N PHE A 409 7.01 3.88 -8.78
CA PHE A 409 8.21 3.22 -8.29
C PHE A 409 8.99 4.15 -7.35
N PRO A 410 9.21 3.76 -6.08
CA PRO A 410 9.93 4.60 -5.13
C PRO A 410 11.39 4.77 -5.56
N THR A 411 12.02 5.87 -5.13
CA THR A 411 13.45 6.13 -5.39
C THR A 411 14.38 5.15 -4.66
N THR A 412 13.87 4.42 -3.68
CA THR A 412 14.58 3.39 -2.93
C THR A 412 13.72 2.13 -2.86
N GLY A 413 14.23 1.00 -3.37
CA GLY A 413 13.79 -0.37 -3.10
C GLY A 413 12.27 -0.66 -3.14
N SER A 414 11.85 -1.51 -4.08
CA SER A 414 10.48 -2.05 -4.15
C SER A 414 10.48 -3.57 -4.21
N THR A 415 9.44 -4.17 -3.64
CA THR A 415 9.20 -5.63 -3.63
C THR A 415 7.90 -5.94 -4.35
N ILE A 416 7.94 -6.94 -5.24
CA ILE A 416 6.76 -7.64 -5.76
C ILE A 416 6.67 -9.03 -5.13
N THR A 417 5.46 -9.43 -4.74
CA THR A 417 5.16 -10.80 -4.31
C THR A 417 4.51 -11.55 -5.48
N VAL A 418 5.02 -12.75 -5.77
CA VAL A 418 4.47 -13.65 -6.79
C VAL A 418 4.11 -14.97 -6.14
N ASP A 419 2.82 -15.24 -5.98
CA ASP A 419 2.34 -16.56 -5.56
C ASP A 419 1.95 -17.37 -6.80
N ALA A 420 2.75 -18.38 -7.14
CA ALA A 420 2.57 -19.25 -8.29
C ALA A 420 2.14 -20.66 -7.84
N GLU A 421 0.85 -20.95 -7.95
CA GLU A 421 0.25 -22.24 -7.61
C GLU A 421 -0.09 -23.05 -8.87
N ALA A 422 0.67 -24.11 -9.15
CA ALA A 422 0.51 -24.91 -10.37
C ALA A 422 0.56 -24.04 -11.64
N VAL A 423 1.72 -23.41 -11.86
CA VAL A 423 1.98 -22.43 -12.92
C VAL A 423 3.08 -22.91 -13.87
N GLY A 424 2.80 -22.83 -15.17
CA GLY A 424 3.61 -23.45 -16.20
C GLY A 424 3.47 -24.96 -16.20
N GLY A 425 4.52 -25.67 -16.62
CA GLY A 425 4.61 -27.12 -16.52
C GLY A 425 4.01 -27.87 -17.72
N PHE A 426 4.01 -29.19 -17.61
CA PHE A 426 3.71 -30.05 -18.75
C PHE A 426 2.21 -30.10 -19.00
N GLN A 427 1.82 -29.81 -20.24
CA GLN A 427 0.44 -30.02 -20.68
C GLN A 427 0.07 -31.49 -20.48
N GLU A 428 -1.11 -31.76 -19.93
CA GLU A 428 -1.63 -33.12 -19.82
C GLU A 428 -2.42 -33.48 -21.09
N ASP A 429 -2.15 -34.66 -21.65
CA ASP A 429 -2.97 -35.27 -22.69
C ASP A 429 -3.36 -36.69 -22.27
N ASN A 430 -4.67 -36.92 -22.16
CA ASN A 430 -5.28 -38.23 -21.88
C ASN A 430 -4.69 -38.98 -20.66
N GLY A 431 -4.46 -38.27 -19.55
CA GLY A 431 -3.93 -38.86 -18.31
C GLY A 431 -2.41 -38.99 -18.27
N SER A 432 -1.69 -38.44 -19.26
CA SER A 432 -0.23 -38.45 -19.32
C SER A 432 0.30 -37.04 -19.59
N TYR A 433 1.31 -36.63 -18.83
CA TYR A 433 1.99 -35.36 -19.07
C TYR A 433 2.84 -35.44 -20.35
N LEU A 434 2.66 -34.45 -21.22
CA LEU A 434 3.45 -34.23 -22.42
C LEU A 434 4.82 -33.66 -22.04
N VAL A 435 5.67 -34.53 -21.50
CA VAL A 435 7.06 -34.20 -21.28
C VAL A 435 7.74 -34.17 -22.65
N PRO A 436 8.46 -33.08 -23.01
CA PRO A 436 9.26 -33.01 -24.22
C PRO A 436 10.09 -34.27 -24.39
N TRP A 437 10.15 -34.79 -25.62
CA TRP A 437 10.92 -35.98 -25.91
C TRP A 437 12.38 -35.70 -25.53
N PRO A 438 13.05 -36.59 -24.76
CA PRO A 438 14.47 -36.41 -24.50
C PRO A 438 15.18 -36.42 -25.84
N ILE A 439 15.81 -35.30 -26.22
CA ILE A 439 16.57 -35.24 -27.48
C ILE A 439 17.86 -36.03 -27.24
N LEU A 440 17.79 -37.33 -27.55
CA LEU A 440 18.89 -38.28 -27.43
C LEU A 440 19.71 -38.30 -28.73
N GLY A 441 20.56 -37.29 -28.91
CA GLY A 441 21.76 -37.40 -29.75
C GLY A 441 21.76 -36.71 -31.11
N THR A 442 22.98 -36.33 -31.49
CA THR A 442 23.47 -35.44 -32.55
C THR A 442 23.20 -35.88 -34.00
N TYR A 443 22.95 -34.89 -34.87
CA TYR A 443 23.37 -34.97 -36.27
C TYR A 443 23.93 -33.63 -36.76
N GLY A 444 25.21 -33.38 -36.43
CA GLY A 444 26.08 -32.60 -37.31
C GLY A 444 26.43 -31.16 -36.97
N ASP A 445 26.14 -30.63 -35.78
CA ASP A 445 26.57 -29.28 -35.39
C ASP A 445 27.53 -29.31 -34.18
N PRO A 446 28.77 -28.77 -34.29
CA PRO A 446 29.79 -28.91 -33.27
C PRO A 446 29.87 -27.76 -32.26
N ASP A 447 28.77 -27.15 -31.81
CA ASP A 447 28.75 -26.29 -30.61
C ASP A 447 27.31 -25.82 -30.26
N ASN A 448 26.93 -25.96 -28.98
CA ASN A 448 25.86 -25.19 -28.29
C ASN A 448 24.37 -25.60 -28.30
N TYR A 449 23.98 -26.87 -28.49
CA TYR A 449 22.57 -27.27 -28.23
C TYR A 449 22.42 -28.13 -26.96
N ASP A 450 21.85 -27.56 -25.89
CA ASP A 450 21.49 -28.30 -24.68
C ASP A 450 20.02 -28.80 -24.78
N PRO A 451 19.78 -30.11 -24.94
CA PRO A 451 18.62 -30.57 -25.71
C PRO A 451 17.28 -30.60 -24.96
N ASN A 452 17.27 -30.39 -23.65
CA ASN A 452 16.04 -30.46 -22.84
C ASN A 452 15.61 -29.09 -22.28
N TRP A 453 16.49 -28.09 -22.26
CA TRP A 453 16.25 -26.83 -21.54
C TRP A 453 15.46 -25.81 -22.38
N VAL A 454 15.79 -25.71 -23.67
CA VAL A 454 15.03 -24.85 -24.60
C VAL A 454 13.59 -25.34 -24.77
N GLY A 455 13.37 -26.66 -24.76
CA GLY A 455 12.04 -27.25 -24.88
C GLY A 455 11.14 -27.09 -23.64
N TYR A 456 11.71 -26.85 -22.46
CA TYR A 456 10.90 -26.55 -21.27
C TYR A 456 10.38 -25.11 -21.25
N GLY A 457 11.05 -24.17 -21.92
CA GLY A 457 10.56 -22.79 -22.06
C GLY A 457 9.24 -22.69 -22.83
N GLU A 458 8.99 -23.61 -23.77
CA GLU A 458 7.70 -23.73 -24.49
C GLU A 458 6.54 -24.13 -23.56
N HIS A 459 6.82 -24.48 -22.31
CA HIS A 459 5.83 -24.88 -21.31
C HIS A 459 5.76 -23.92 -20.13
N ALA A 460 6.41 -22.76 -20.26
CA ALA A 460 6.38 -21.77 -19.20
C ALA A 460 5.18 -20.85 -19.31
N PHE A 461 4.81 -20.32 -18.15
CA PHE A 461 3.83 -19.26 -18.02
C PHE A 461 4.52 -18.02 -17.50
N ALA A 462 4.34 -16.89 -18.19
CA ALA A 462 4.97 -15.64 -17.82
C ALA A 462 4.17 -14.89 -16.75
N ILE A 463 4.88 -14.23 -15.84
CA ILE A 463 4.34 -13.29 -14.86
C ILE A 463 5.21 -12.03 -14.97
N ALA A 464 4.72 -11.05 -15.70
CA ALA A 464 5.37 -9.79 -15.97
C ALA A 464 4.66 -8.65 -15.23
N ALA A 465 5.44 -7.76 -14.61
CA ALA A 465 4.95 -6.52 -14.03
C ALA A 465 6.06 -5.49 -13.86
N GLY A 466 5.83 -4.27 -14.32
CA GLY A 466 6.82 -3.20 -14.25
C GLY A 466 6.34 -1.94 -14.95
N ALA A 467 7.19 -0.93 -15.05
CA ALA A 467 6.89 0.24 -15.86
C ALA A 467 7.45 0.12 -17.28
N SER A 468 6.56 0.02 -18.27
CA SER A 468 6.92 -0.06 -19.70
C SER A 468 7.31 1.29 -20.33
N ALA A 469 6.77 2.43 -19.85
CA ALA A 469 7.18 3.76 -20.33
C ALA A 469 6.94 4.89 -19.29
N GLY A 470 7.96 5.74 -19.07
CA GLY A 470 7.85 6.92 -18.22
C GLY A 470 9.09 7.82 -18.24
N PRO A 471 9.05 9.02 -17.63
CA PRO A 471 10.15 10.00 -17.66
C PRO A 471 11.47 9.49 -17.05
N ASN A 472 11.42 8.38 -16.30
CA ASN A 472 12.56 7.74 -15.64
C ASN A 472 13.11 6.50 -16.39
N GLY A 473 12.55 6.15 -17.56
CA GLY A 473 12.87 4.90 -18.26
C GLY A 473 12.18 3.68 -17.65
N PRO A 474 12.51 2.46 -18.10
CA PRO A 474 11.85 1.24 -17.63
C PRO A 474 12.36 0.84 -16.23
N VAL A 475 11.56 1.17 -15.22
CA VAL A 475 11.83 0.92 -13.80
C VAL A 475 10.90 -0.18 -13.31
N GLY A 476 11.43 -1.10 -12.52
CA GLY A 476 10.73 -2.30 -12.08
C GLY A 476 11.07 -2.64 -10.65
N PHE A 477 10.66 -3.82 -10.21
CA PHE A 477 10.85 -4.25 -8.83
C PHE A 477 12.31 -4.61 -8.53
N THR A 478 12.82 -4.11 -7.41
CA THR A 478 14.18 -4.46 -6.95
C THR A 478 14.26 -5.84 -6.28
N THR A 479 13.15 -6.29 -5.68
CA THR A 479 13.03 -7.58 -5.02
C THR A 479 11.85 -8.35 -5.58
N TRP A 480 12.12 -9.57 -6.06
CA TRP A 480 11.10 -10.54 -6.44
C TRP A 480 10.98 -11.59 -5.33
N ALA A 481 9.83 -11.63 -4.65
CA ALA A 481 9.52 -12.61 -3.63
C ALA A 481 8.55 -13.65 -4.21
N VAL A 482 9.07 -14.81 -4.58
CA VAL A 482 8.34 -15.85 -5.30
C VAL A 482 7.98 -17.00 -4.36
N LYS A 483 6.75 -17.47 -4.46
CA LYS A 483 6.28 -18.68 -3.79
C LYS A 483 5.77 -19.65 -4.84
N SER A 484 6.37 -20.83 -4.91
CA SER A 484 6.08 -21.85 -5.90
C SER A 484 5.47 -23.07 -5.24
N THR A 485 4.20 -23.36 -5.52
CA THR A 485 3.47 -24.45 -4.87
C THR A 485 2.69 -25.31 -5.84
N ALA A 486 2.23 -26.48 -5.37
CA ALA A 486 1.31 -27.36 -6.06
C ALA A 486 1.77 -27.89 -7.44
N ALA A 487 3.07 -27.95 -7.72
CA ALA A 487 3.59 -28.41 -9.02
C ALA A 487 3.16 -29.85 -9.38
N THR A 488 2.80 -30.68 -8.40
CA THR A 488 2.27 -32.04 -8.63
C THR A 488 0.98 -32.06 -9.47
N ALA A 489 0.23 -30.96 -9.49
CA ALA A 489 -0.97 -30.81 -10.32
C ALA A 489 -0.67 -30.64 -11.82
N ILE A 490 0.59 -30.33 -12.19
CA ILE A 490 1.00 -29.96 -13.56
C ILE A 490 2.32 -30.63 -13.98
N GLY A 491 2.52 -31.88 -13.54
CA GLY A 491 3.67 -32.68 -13.96
C GLY A 491 4.91 -32.57 -13.08
N SER A 492 4.76 -32.07 -11.85
CA SER A 492 5.77 -31.98 -10.77
C SER A 492 6.86 -30.90 -10.93
N LEU A 493 6.70 -29.99 -11.89
CA LEU A 493 7.59 -28.85 -12.10
C LEU A 493 6.79 -27.60 -12.45
N ASN A 494 6.87 -26.56 -11.61
CA ASN A 494 6.43 -25.22 -11.98
C ASN A 494 7.49 -24.62 -12.93
N ILE A 495 7.07 -24.07 -14.07
CA ILE A 495 7.95 -23.40 -15.03
C ILE A 495 7.48 -21.95 -15.17
N ILE A 496 8.12 -21.05 -14.43
CA ILE A 496 7.66 -19.68 -14.25
C ILE A 496 8.66 -18.75 -14.95
N ALA A 497 8.19 -18.02 -15.93
CA ALA A 497 8.95 -16.93 -16.52
C ALA A 497 8.57 -15.63 -15.79
N LEU A 498 9.56 -14.84 -15.39
CA LEU A 498 9.36 -13.60 -14.61
C LEU A 498 9.93 -12.43 -15.40
N GLY A 499 9.25 -11.30 -15.42
CA GLY A 499 9.70 -10.11 -16.16
C GLY A 499 9.34 -8.83 -15.46
N GLY A 500 10.24 -7.85 -15.49
CA GLY A 500 9.84 -6.47 -15.29
C GLY A 500 9.66 -5.85 -16.66
N GLU A 501 8.53 -5.18 -16.91
CA GLU A 501 8.35 -4.38 -18.15
C GLU A 501 9.60 -3.50 -18.36
N GLY A 502 10.45 -3.91 -19.32
CA GLY A 502 11.74 -3.32 -19.65
C GLY A 502 12.81 -3.16 -18.57
N SER A 503 12.71 -3.76 -17.37
CA SER A 503 13.49 -3.29 -16.21
C SER A 503 14.66 -4.17 -15.77
N THR A 504 15.85 -3.56 -15.67
CA THR A 504 17.06 -4.14 -15.06
C THR A 504 17.16 -3.96 -13.54
N SER A 505 16.08 -3.53 -12.87
CA SER A 505 16.15 -3.06 -11.47
C SER A 505 16.30 -4.18 -10.44
N ALA A 506 16.07 -5.44 -10.82
CA ALA A 506 16.06 -6.57 -9.89
C ALA A 506 17.47 -6.81 -9.31
N THR A 507 17.60 -6.74 -7.98
CA THR A 507 18.83 -7.05 -7.25
C THR A 507 18.70 -8.26 -6.34
N THR A 508 17.47 -8.61 -5.97
CA THR A 508 17.16 -9.69 -5.03
C THR A 508 16.05 -10.59 -5.56
N LEU A 509 16.27 -11.90 -5.51
CA LEU A 509 15.27 -12.94 -5.73
C LEU A 509 15.17 -13.79 -4.46
N SER A 510 13.99 -13.91 -3.88
CA SER A 510 13.72 -14.88 -2.82
C SER A 510 12.69 -15.89 -3.34
N LEU A 511 12.94 -17.17 -3.07
CA LEU A 511 12.04 -18.25 -3.45
C LEU A 511 11.69 -19.07 -2.20
N SER A 512 10.42 -19.44 -2.11
CA SER A 512 9.93 -20.45 -1.18
C SER A 512 9.08 -21.48 -1.94
N ASP A 513 9.08 -22.72 -1.47
CA ASP A 513 8.28 -23.79 -2.04
C ASP A 513 7.61 -24.68 -0.97
N ASP A 514 6.69 -25.53 -1.40
CA ASP A 514 6.04 -26.58 -0.60
C ASP A 514 6.67 -27.98 -0.81
N GLY A 515 7.89 -28.04 -1.36
CA GLY A 515 8.52 -29.25 -1.90
C GLY A 515 8.35 -29.44 -3.40
N SER A 516 7.63 -28.54 -4.07
CA SER A 516 7.51 -28.48 -5.53
C SER A 516 8.85 -28.17 -6.20
N ASN A 517 9.13 -28.81 -7.34
CA ASN A 517 10.25 -28.38 -8.18
C ASN A 517 9.87 -27.10 -8.92
N THR A 518 10.85 -26.21 -9.08
CA THR A 518 10.64 -24.90 -9.68
C THR A 518 11.74 -24.59 -10.68
N MET A 519 11.36 -24.15 -11.88
CA MET A 519 12.24 -23.52 -12.85
C MET A 519 11.83 -22.05 -12.98
N LEU A 520 12.78 -21.14 -12.74
CA LEU A 520 12.60 -19.69 -12.96
C LEU A 520 13.56 -19.18 -14.03
N TYR A 521 13.08 -18.24 -14.83
CA TYR A 521 13.88 -17.53 -15.82
C TYR A 521 13.26 -16.18 -16.21
N ALA A 522 14.01 -15.33 -16.90
CA ALA A 522 13.52 -14.04 -17.40
C ALA A 522 12.60 -14.24 -18.63
N THR A 523 11.39 -13.66 -18.61
CA THR A 523 10.46 -13.72 -19.75
C THR A 523 10.81 -12.69 -20.83
N TYR A 524 10.39 -12.94 -22.06
CA TYR A 524 10.43 -11.98 -23.17
C TYR A 524 9.04 -11.37 -23.46
N LEU A 525 8.06 -11.68 -22.61
CA LEU A 525 6.69 -11.19 -22.75
C LEU A 525 6.62 -9.74 -22.28
N SER A 526 5.99 -8.91 -23.11
CA SER A 526 5.79 -7.45 -22.96
C SER A 526 7.04 -6.67 -22.53
N ASP A 527 7.74 -6.09 -23.52
CA ASP A 527 8.86 -5.14 -23.36
C ASP A 527 10.01 -5.53 -22.39
N SER A 528 9.99 -6.72 -21.77
CA SER A 528 11.07 -7.30 -20.97
C SER A 528 12.37 -7.39 -21.76
N LEU A 529 13.46 -6.95 -21.14
CA LEU A 529 14.75 -6.84 -21.82
C LEU A 529 15.61 -8.07 -21.62
N LEU A 530 16.54 -8.21 -22.59
CA LEU A 530 17.83 -8.92 -22.62
C LEU A 530 18.67 -8.99 -21.33
N SER A 531 18.28 -8.25 -20.29
CA SER A 531 19.10 -7.97 -19.12
C SER A 531 18.27 -7.72 -17.85
N ASP A 532 17.01 -8.14 -17.79
CA ASP A 532 16.13 -7.83 -16.64
C ASP A 532 16.73 -8.28 -15.30
N TRP A 533 17.52 -9.36 -15.31
CA TRP A 533 18.17 -9.95 -14.14
C TRP A 533 19.69 -9.74 -14.11
N GLU A 534 20.25 -8.89 -14.98
CA GLU A 534 21.70 -8.63 -15.04
C GLU A 534 22.26 -8.10 -13.70
N ASN A 535 21.43 -7.40 -12.93
CA ASN A 535 21.81 -6.78 -11.65
C ASN A 535 21.52 -7.66 -10.42
N LEU A 536 21.08 -8.91 -10.61
CA LEU A 536 20.76 -9.81 -9.51
C LEU A 536 22.04 -10.15 -8.71
N THR A 537 22.11 -9.68 -7.46
CA THR A 537 23.26 -9.91 -6.57
C THR A 537 22.93 -10.84 -5.42
N THR A 538 21.65 -11.01 -5.11
CA THR A 538 21.17 -11.84 -3.99
C THR A 538 20.12 -12.83 -4.48
N ILE A 539 20.34 -14.11 -4.21
CA ILE A 539 19.38 -15.19 -4.44
C ILE A 539 19.20 -15.94 -3.12
N ASN A 540 17.99 -15.93 -2.58
CA ASN A 540 17.66 -16.56 -1.31
C ASN A 540 16.75 -17.78 -1.52
N LEU A 541 17.31 -18.98 -1.37
CA LEU A 541 16.61 -20.26 -1.50
C LEU A 541 16.43 -20.98 -0.16
N ALA A 542 16.65 -20.29 0.97
CA ALA A 542 16.67 -20.90 2.30
C ALA A 542 15.34 -21.59 2.70
N ASN A 543 14.24 -21.23 2.04
CA ASN A 543 12.90 -21.78 2.27
C ASN A 543 12.42 -22.69 1.13
N THR A 544 13.35 -23.29 0.39
CA THR A 544 13.06 -24.27 -0.66
C THR A 544 13.46 -25.68 -0.22
N SER A 545 12.69 -26.66 -0.68
CA SER A 545 12.92 -28.08 -0.41
C SER A 545 12.77 -28.95 -1.66
N GLY A 546 12.12 -28.43 -2.71
CA GLY A 546 12.11 -29.03 -4.05
C GLY A 546 13.36 -28.68 -4.84
N PHE A 547 13.50 -29.26 -6.04
CA PHE A 547 14.59 -28.90 -6.94
C PHE A 547 14.33 -27.53 -7.55
N VAL A 548 15.28 -26.60 -7.35
CA VAL A 548 15.22 -25.26 -7.95
C VAL A 548 16.21 -25.17 -9.10
N THR A 549 15.70 -24.71 -10.23
CA THR A 549 16.49 -24.32 -11.40
C THR A 549 16.31 -22.84 -11.66
N LEU A 550 17.42 -22.12 -11.68
CA LEU A 550 17.46 -20.75 -12.22
C LEU A 550 18.20 -20.81 -13.54
N THR A 551 17.56 -20.36 -14.61
CA THR A 551 18.12 -20.36 -15.96
C THR A 551 17.84 -19.03 -16.64
N GLY A 552 18.62 -18.68 -17.67
CA GLY A 552 18.45 -17.41 -18.36
C GLY A 552 18.80 -16.19 -17.49
N ALA A 553 19.74 -16.30 -16.54
CA ALA A 553 20.39 -15.11 -15.99
C ALA A 553 21.28 -14.50 -17.09
N GLU A 554 20.82 -13.41 -17.70
CA GLU A 554 21.15 -13.06 -19.08
C GLU A 554 22.58 -12.53 -19.30
N THR A 555 23.06 -12.65 -20.55
CA THR A 555 24.35 -12.11 -21.02
C THR A 555 24.15 -11.25 -22.28
N THR A 556 25.04 -10.28 -22.49
CA THR A 556 25.00 -9.13 -23.43
C THR A 556 24.78 -9.35 -24.96
N ALA A 557 24.07 -10.37 -25.43
CA ALA A 557 23.92 -10.62 -26.87
C ALA A 557 22.92 -9.64 -27.56
N GLN A 558 23.39 -8.92 -28.60
CA GLN A 558 22.58 -7.98 -29.40
C GLN A 558 21.67 -8.65 -30.44
N GLU A 559 20.50 -8.05 -30.68
CA GLU A 559 19.59 -8.38 -31.78
C GLU A 559 20.24 -8.22 -33.17
N GLY A 560 20.10 -9.24 -34.04
CA GLY A 560 20.39 -9.10 -35.48
C GLY A 560 20.82 -10.35 -36.26
N SER A 561 21.08 -11.50 -35.63
CA SER A 561 21.39 -12.75 -36.36
C SER A 561 20.19 -13.70 -36.39
N SER A 562 19.93 -14.31 -37.55
CA SER A 562 18.90 -15.32 -37.80
C SER A 562 19.17 -16.68 -37.14
N SER A 563 19.79 -16.65 -35.97
CA SER A 563 20.16 -17.78 -35.13
C SER A 563 20.06 -17.28 -33.69
N TYR A 564 18.98 -17.65 -33.00
CA TYR A 564 18.82 -17.46 -31.57
C TYR A 564 19.85 -18.36 -30.86
N SER A 565 20.96 -17.79 -30.43
CA SER A 565 21.89 -18.45 -29.52
C SER A 565 21.53 -18.02 -28.10
N TYR A 566 20.82 -18.88 -27.37
CA TYR A 566 20.54 -18.72 -25.94
C TYR A 566 21.87 -18.69 -25.19
N GLY A 567 22.27 -17.51 -24.70
CA GLY A 567 23.43 -17.35 -23.84
C GLY A 567 23.06 -17.67 -22.40
N PHE A 568 23.20 -18.92 -21.99
CA PHE A 568 22.95 -19.32 -20.60
C PHE A 568 24.06 -18.79 -19.68
N GLY A 569 23.76 -17.75 -18.90
CA GLY A 569 24.55 -17.40 -17.72
C GLY A 569 24.27 -18.40 -16.60
N GLY A 570 25.33 -19.06 -16.13
CA GLY A 570 25.45 -19.82 -14.88
C GLY A 570 24.24 -20.63 -14.38
N LEU A 571 24.31 -21.96 -14.51
CA LEU A 571 23.41 -22.87 -13.80
C LEU A 571 23.67 -22.86 -12.29
N LEU A 572 22.72 -22.39 -11.49
CA LEU A 572 22.66 -22.58 -10.04
C LEU A 572 21.63 -23.67 -9.74
N THR A 573 22.09 -24.82 -9.26
CA THR A 573 21.24 -25.92 -8.77
C THR A 573 21.48 -26.09 -7.28
N ASP A 574 20.44 -25.92 -6.47
CA ASP A 574 20.42 -26.36 -5.07
C ASP A 574 19.55 -27.64 -4.96
N THR A 575 20.06 -28.66 -4.27
CA THR A 575 19.38 -29.92 -4.04
C THR A 575 18.69 -29.99 -2.67
N GLY A 576 18.27 -28.84 -2.12
CA GLY A 576 17.32 -28.78 -1.01
C GLY A 576 17.85 -29.31 0.33
N THR A 577 19.17 -29.28 0.56
CA THR A 577 19.72 -29.60 1.88
C THR A 577 20.69 -28.53 2.37
N GLY A 578 20.10 -27.42 2.81
CA GLY A 578 20.69 -26.44 3.75
C GLY A 578 22.09 -25.96 3.42
N GLY A 579 22.20 -24.95 2.58
CA GLY A 579 23.43 -24.19 2.40
C GLY A 579 23.16 -22.88 1.68
N THR A 580 23.58 -21.78 2.30
CA THR A 580 23.59 -20.40 1.77
C THR A 580 24.23 -20.27 0.40
#